data_AF-A0A6B3TMM3-F1
#
_entry.id   AF-A0A6B3TMM3-F1
#
_cell.length_a   1.000
_cell.length_b   1.000
_cell.length_c   1.000
_cell.angle_alpha   90.00
_cell.angle_beta   90.00
_cell.angle_gamma   90.00
#
_symmetry.space_group_name_H-M   'P 1'
#
loop_
_entity.id
_entity.type
_entity.pdbx_description
1 polymer ?
#
loop_
_entity_poly.entity_id
_entity_poly.type
_entity_poly.pdbx_seq_one_letter_code
_entity_poly.pdbx_strand_id
1 'polypeptide(L)'
;MSRLVNQFIKHLRASRFYSTAKQNPLLIKIKRKYDQVQFQKQKDSVHIYGMEMLRYMKEAFAEIGEEFWLDYGTLLGAVREKDFIGHDKDLDIGCFDFDDKKKAELVRILEQKGVKLYKQYEMDGKIYEQAFHLHGLHIDIFYYWKAENDIIWCYFSEIGFEMEFENHPTYQIARGYRTSKVTSYFTGLMDYEFKGEMFKIPENYHQYLIDNYGPTYMQKDENWNAGESPDNIERIDKPVIVKEYI
;
A
#
# COMPACT_ATOMS: atom_id res chain seq x y z
N MET A 1 -22.11 3.61 10.84
CA MET A 1 -22.77 2.81 9.78
C MET A 1 -21.76 2.05 8.92
N SER A 2 -20.73 2.68 8.33
CA SER A 2 -19.70 2.00 7.51
C SER A 2 -18.99 0.84 8.20
N ARG A 3 -18.60 1.00 9.48
CA ARG A 3 -17.97 -0.09 10.26
C ARG A 3 -18.81 -1.37 10.32
N LEU A 4 -20.12 -1.25 10.55
CA LEU A 4 -21.04 -2.40 10.58
C LEU A 4 -21.17 -3.05 9.21
N VAL A 5 -21.26 -2.25 8.14
CA VAL A 5 -21.30 -2.75 6.76
C VAL A 5 -20.00 -3.47 6.41
N ASN A 6 -18.84 -2.92 6.75
CA ASN A 6 -17.53 -3.55 6.54
C ASN A 6 -17.43 -4.89 7.29
N GLN A 7 -17.85 -4.93 8.55
CA GLN A 7 -17.84 -6.16 9.35
C GLN A 7 -18.79 -7.23 8.77
N PHE A 8 -19.97 -6.82 8.30
CA PHE A 8 -20.90 -7.70 7.60
C PHE A 8 -20.30 -8.24 6.30
N ILE A 9 -19.66 -7.39 5.48
CA ILE A 9 -19.00 -7.81 4.24
C ILE A 9 -17.88 -8.82 4.54
N LYS A 10 -17.07 -8.58 5.58
CA LYS A 10 -16.02 -9.53 6.01
C LYS A 10 -16.62 -10.89 6.41
N HIS A 11 -17.72 -10.91 7.16
CA HIS A 11 -18.41 -12.16 7.51
C HIS A 11 -19.00 -12.85 6.27
N LEU A 12 -19.62 -12.08 5.37
CA LEU A 12 -20.24 -12.61 4.17
C LEU A 12 -19.22 -13.29 3.24
N ARG A 13 -18.03 -12.69 3.05
CA ARG A 13 -16.99 -13.24 2.17
C ARG A 13 -16.34 -14.53 2.64
N ALA A 14 -16.38 -14.81 3.95
CA ALA A 14 -15.96 -16.08 4.52
C ALA A 14 -17.09 -17.11 4.63
N SER A 15 -18.31 -16.76 4.19
CA SER A 15 -19.48 -17.66 4.28
C SER A 15 -19.67 -18.49 3.03
N ARG A 16 -20.32 -19.65 3.16
CA ARG A 16 -20.76 -20.48 2.03
C ARG A 16 -21.69 -19.78 1.03
N PHE A 17 -22.28 -18.64 1.42
CA PHE A 17 -23.19 -17.87 0.59
C PHE A 17 -22.48 -16.79 -0.25
N TYR A 18 -21.16 -16.63 -0.09
CA TYR A 18 -20.42 -15.58 -0.77
C TYR A 18 -20.56 -15.64 -2.30
N SER A 19 -20.44 -16.83 -2.89
CA SER A 19 -20.56 -17.03 -4.34
C SER A 19 -21.92 -16.57 -4.87
N THR A 20 -23.00 -16.97 -4.20
CA THR A 20 -24.37 -16.55 -4.54
C THR A 20 -24.56 -15.04 -4.35
N ALA A 21 -24.05 -14.47 -3.25
CA ALA A 21 -24.17 -13.05 -2.97
C ALA A 21 -23.39 -12.18 -3.99
N LYS A 22 -22.20 -12.62 -4.39
CA LYS A 22 -21.34 -11.95 -5.38
C LYS A 22 -21.97 -11.89 -6.78
N GLN A 23 -22.85 -12.84 -7.10
CA GLN A 23 -23.57 -12.89 -8.37
C GLN A 23 -24.94 -12.18 -8.34
N ASN A 24 -25.42 -11.75 -7.17
CA ASN A 24 -26.73 -11.12 -7.03
C ASN A 24 -26.71 -9.65 -7.57
N PRO A 25 -27.50 -9.30 -8.60
CA PRO A 25 -27.46 -7.98 -9.22
C PRO A 25 -27.79 -6.81 -8.28
N LEU A 26 -28.71 -7.00 -7.32
CA LEU A 26 -29.06 -5.97 -6.36
C LEU A 26 -27.93 -5.73 -5.36
N LEU A 27 -27.34 -6.80 -4.83
CA LEU A 27 -26.19 -6.69 -3.91
C LEU A 27 -24.98 -6.06 -4.60
N ILE A 28 -24.72 -6.41 -5.86
CA ILE A 28 -23.68 -5.76 -6.68
C ILE A 28 -23.95 -4.26 -6.78
N LYS A 29 -25.18 -3.83 -7.09
CA LYS A 29 -25.54 -2.41 -7.20
C LYS A 29 -25.39 -1.67 -5.87
N ILE A 30 -25.80 -2.28 -4.76
CA ILE A 30 -25.66 -1.72 -3.40
C ILE A 30 -24.17 -1.58 -3.06
N LYS A 31 -23.38 -2.63 -3.27
CA LYS A 31 -21.93 -2.65 -3.03
C LYS A 31 -21.22 -1.58 -3.84
N ARG A 32 -21.52 -1.44 -5.14
CA ARG A 32 -20.94 -0.39 -6.00
C ARG A 32 -21.21 1.01 -5.46
N LYS A 33 -22.43 1.32 -5.03
CA LYS A 33 -22.76 2.62 -4.42
C LYS A 33 -22.00 2.85 -3.12
N TYR A 34 -21.93 1.83 -2.26
CA TYR A 34 -21.17 1.90 -1.01
C TYR A 34 -19.68 2.17 -1.28
N ASP A 35 -19.09 1.45 -2.23
CA ASP A 35 -17.69 1.57 -2.63
C ASP A 35 -17.38 2.95 -3.21
N GLN A 36 -18.27 3.51 -4.04
CA GLN A 36 -18.12 4.89 -4.56
C GLN A 36 -18.08 5.92 -3.43
N VAL A 37 -18.93 5.78 -2.42
CA VAL A 37 -18.94 6.67 -1.25
C VAL A 37 -17.68 6.48 -0.41
N GLN A 38 -17.18 5.25 -0.24
CA GLN A 38 -15.92 5.03 0.48
C GLN A 38 -14.73 5.58 -0.30
N PHE A 39 -14.70 5.37 -1.62
CA PHE A 39 -13.68 5.88 -2.53
C PHE A 39 -13.51 7.38 -2.38
N GLN A 40 -14.61 8.15 -2.45
CA GLN A 40 -14.54 9.61 -2.35
C GLN A 40 -13.98 10.04 -1.00
N LYS A 41 -14.38 9.38 0.09
CA LYS A 41 -13.87 9.67 1.43
C LYS A 41 -12.38 9.40 1.59
N GLN A 42 -11.89 8.30 0.99
CA GLN A 42 -10.46 7.96 1.00
C GLN A 42 -9.66 8.98 0.18
N LYS A 43 -10.18 9.38 -0.97
CA LYS A 43 -9.54 10.41 -1.79
C LYS A 43 -9.41 11.74 -1.04
N ASP A 44 -10.48 12.15 -0.35
CA ASP A 44 -10.46 13.38 0.43
C ASP A 44 -9.52 13.26 1.65
N SER A 45 -9.40 12.07 2.26
CA SER A 45 -8.55 11.85 3.43
C SER A 45 -7.06 11.97 3.14
N VAL A 46 -6.59 11.65 1.91
CA VAL A 46 -5.20 11.87 1.47
C VAL A 46 -4.81 13.34 1.63
N HIS A 47 -5.62 14.26 1.10
CA HIS A 47 -5.30 15.69 1.16
C HIS A 47 -5.52 16.30 2.54
N ILE A 48 -6.42 15.74 3.36
CA ILE A 48 -6.71 16.25 4.71
C ILE A 48 -5.68 15.76 5.73
N TYR A 49 -5.35 14.45 5.70
CA TYR A 49 -4.55 13.79 6.75
C TYR A 49 -3.20 13.26 6.25
N GLY A 50 -2.86 13.40 4.96
CA GLY A 50 -1.64 12.83 4.39
C GLY A 50 -0.36 13.29 5.07
N MET A 51 -0.23 14.59 5.33
CA MET A 51 0.94 15.12 6.06
C MET A 51 0.98 14.70 7.51
N GLU A 52 -0.17 14.52 8.17
CA GLU A 52 -0.22 13.97 9.53
C GLU A 52 0.28 12.51 9.54
N MET A 53 -0.19 11.70 8.60
CA MET A 53 0.27 10.32 8.44
C MET A 53 1.78 10.24 8.21
N LEU A 54 2.32 11.03 7.28
CA LEU A 54 3.76 11.05 6.98
C LEU A 54 4.61 11.51 8.18
N ARG A 55 4.12 12.45 8.98
CA ARG A 55 4.79 12.87 10.23
C ARG A 55 4.83 11.74 11.25
N TYR A 56 3.70 11.06 11.48
CA TYR A 56 3.66 9.92 12.40
C TYR A 56 4.56 8.78 11.94
N MET A 57 4.64 8.52 10.63
CA MET A 57 5.61 7.59 10.08
C MET A 57 7.04 8.04 10.35
N LYS A 58 7.37 9.31 10.10
CA LYS A 58 8.73 9.84 10.32
C LYS A 58 9.18 9.72 11.76
N GLU A 59 8.30 10.05 12.71
CA GLU A 59 8.55 9.87 14.13
C GLU A 59 8.76 8.39 14.48
N ALA A 60 7.89 7.50 13.99
CA ALA A 60 7.94 6.08 14.32
C ALA A 60 9.17 5.36 13.72
N PHE A 61 9.56 5.69 12.48
CA PHE A 61 10.78 5.17 11.85
C PHE A 61 12.04 5.66 12.58
N ALA A 62 12.08 6.95 12.97
CA ALA A 62 13.19 7.49 13.76
C ALA A 62 13.33 6.78 15.12
N GLU A 63 12.22 6.45 15.79
CA GLU A 63 12.23 5.73 17.07
C GLU A 63 12.83 4.31 16.96
N ILE A 64 12.64 3.62 15.82
CA ILE A 64 13.25 2.29 15.57
C ILE A 64 14.63 2.35 14.91
N GLY A 65 15.15 3.56 14.67
CA GLY A 65 16.44 3.82 14.05
C GLY A 65 16.49 3.40 12.58
N GLU A 66 15.39 3.52 11.85
CA GLU A 66 15.27 3.23 10.43
C GLU A 66 14.81 4.47 9.65
N GLU A 67 14.93 4.42 8.32
CA GLU A 67 14.46 5.48 7.42
C GLU A 67 13.49 4.90 6.39
N PHE A 68 12.59 5.74 5.89
CA PHE A 68 11.75 5.44 4.73
C PHE A 68 11.91 6.55 3.69
N TRP A 69 11.53 6.26 2.45
CA TRP A 69 11.39 7.24 1.38
C TRP A 69 9.96 7.31 0.86
N LEU A 70 9.58 8.45 0.30
CA LEU A 70 8.33 8.55 -0.46
C LEU A 70 8.45 7.65 -1.68
N ASP A 71 7.46 6.81 -1.91
CA ASP A 71 7.46 5.82 -2.99
C ASP A 71 6.23 5.97 -3.89
N TYR A 72 6.21 5.22 -5.00
CA TYR A 72 5.09 5.09 -5.93
C TYR A 72 4.26 6.38 -6.12
N GLY A 73 2.95 6.35 -5.82
CA GLY A 73 2.04 7.47 -6.07
C GLY A 73 2.39 8.71 -5.26
N THR A 74 2.92 8.51 -4.05
CA THR A 74 3.34 9.60 -3.17
C THR A 74 4.57 10.32 -3.70
N LEU A 75 5.60 9.58 -4.16
CA LEU A 75 6.77 10.14 -4.82
C LEU A 75 6.40 10.85 -6.12
N LEU A 76 5.58 10.17 -6.95
CA LEU A 76 5.13 10.69 -8.23
C LEU A 76 4.38 12.02 -8.04
N GLY A 77 3.47 12.10 -7.06
CA GLY A 77 2.79 13.34 -6.69
C GLY A 77 3.76 14.43 -6.26
N ALA A 78 4.67 14.11 -5.33
CA ALA A 78 5.67 15.06 -4.82
C ALA A 78 6.56 15.64 -5.93
N VAL A 79 6.90 14.85 -6.94
CA VAL A 79 7.75 15.27 -8.07
C VAL A 79 6.94 15.99 -9.15
N ARG A 80 5.81 15.42 -9.58
CA ARG A 80 5.03 15.86 -10.75
C ARG A 80 4.03 16.95 -10.41
N GLU A 81 3.23 16.74 -9.37
CA GLU A 81 2.11 17.63 -9.00
C GLU A 81 2.52 18.66 -7.94
N LYS A 82 3.69 18.44 -7.29
CA LYS A 82 4.14 19.19 -6.11
C LYS A 82 3.12 19.15 -4.97
N ASP A 83 2.28 18.13 -4.97
CA ASP A 83 1.24 17.82 -4.00
C ASP A 83 0.97 16.30 -4.06
N PHE A 84 0.11 15.78 -3.19
CA PHE A 84 -0.45 14.44 -3.38
C PHE A 84 -1.23 14.37 -4.70
N ILE A 85 -1.25 13.19 -5.32
CA ILE A 85 -2.01 12.98 -6.56
C ILE A 85 -3.51 13.18 -6.27
N GLY A 86 -4.16 14.08 -7.02
CA GLY A 86 -5.55 14.50 -6.76
C GLY A 86 -6.63 13.40 -6.78
N HIS A 87 -6.28 12.20 -7.22
CA HIS A 87 -7.15 11.04 -7.33
C HIS A 87 -6.63 9.78 -6.64
N ASP A 88 -5.49 9.86 -5.95
CA ASP A 88 -5.00 8.78 -5.09
C ASP A 88 -5.87 8.61 -3.86
N LYS A 89 -5.79 7.43 -3.24
CA LYS A 89 -6.62 7.03 -2.10
C LYS A 89 -5.80 6.55 -0.89
N ASP A 90 -4.51 6.50 -1.07
CA ASP A 90 -3.49 5.97 -0.19
C ASP A 90 -2.22 6.79 -0.36
N LEU A 91 -1.26 6.50 0.51
CA LEU A 91 0.11 6.94 0.41
C LEU A 91 1.00 5.70 0.28
N ASP A 92 2.16 5.86 -0.33
CA ASP A 92 3.12 4.79 -0.53
C ASP A 92 4.48 5.24 0.00
N ILE A 93 5.08 4.40 0.83
CA ILE A 93 6.45 4.59 1.29
C ILE A 93 7.25 3.29 1.15
N GLY A 94 8.53 3.44 0.87
CA GLY A 94 9.48 2.36 0.77
C GLY A 94 10.47 2.41 1.92
N CYS A 95 10.89 1.25 2.40
CA CYS A 95 12.03 1.13 3.32
C CYS A 95 12.80 -0.16 3.01
N PHE A 96 14.05 -0.23 3.44
CA PHE A 96 14.77 -1.51 3.36
C PHE A 96 14.21 -2.50 4.39
N ASP A 97 14.14 -3.77 4.03
CA ASP A 97 13.68 -4.84 4.94
C ASP A 97 14.57 -4.91 6.19
N PHE A 98 13.92 -4.93 7.34
CA PHE A 98 14.52 -5.13 8.66
C PHE A 98 13.76 -6.21 9.43
N ASP A 99 14.30 -6.69 10.55
CA ASP A 99 13.75 -7.86 11.24
C ASP A 99 12.31 -7.66 11.75
N ASP A 100 11.59 -8.77 11.92
CA ASP A 100 10.17 -8.75 12.30
C ASP A 100 9.93 -8.19 13.72
N LYS A 101 10.95 -8.16 14.60
CA LYS A 101 10.79 -7.52 15.93
C LYS A 101 10.74 -6.01 15.77
N LYS A 102 11.59 -5.42 14.93
CA LYS A 102 11.52 -4.00 14.58
C LYS A 102 10.21 -3.66 13.87
N LYS A 103 9.72 -4.50 12.95
CA LYS A 103 8.39 -4.32 12.33
C LYS A 103 7.27 -4.31 13.38
N ALA A 104 7.31 -5.23 14.34
CA ALA A 104 6.33 -5.28 15.43
C ALA A 104 6.42 -4.04 16.35
N GLU A 105 7.62 -3.53 16.59
CA GLU A 105 7.82 -2.29 17.35
C GLU A 105 7.27 -1.07 16.61
N LEU A 106 7.52 -0.96 15.30
CA LEU A 106 6.95 0.08 14.44
C LEU A 106 5.42 0.10 14.55
N VAL A 107 4.78 -1.07 14.42
CA VAL A 107 3.32 -1.22 14.58
C VAL A 107 2.85 -0.70 15.94
N ARG A 108 3.56 -1.04 17.02
CA ARG A 108 3.20 -0.61 18.39
C ARG A 108 3.31 0.91 18.56
N ILE A 109 4.35 1.55 18.00
CA ILE A 109 4.55 3.01 18.09
C ILE A 109 3.46 3.73 17.30
N LEU A 110 3.18 3.27 16.08
CA LEU A 110 2.12 3.81 15.24
C LEU A 110 0.74 3.68 15.91
N GLU A 111 0.46 2.55 16.56
CA GLU A 111 -0.81 2.33 17.25
C GLU A 111 -1.04 3.35 18.38
N GLN A 112 0.01 3.76 19.10
CA GLN A 112 -0.07 4.79 20.14
C GLN A 112 -0.45 6.17 19.59
N LYS A 113 -0.16 6.41 18.31
CA LYS A 113 -0.55 7.63 17.57
C LYS A 113 -1.92 7.49 16.87
N GLY A 114 -2.61 6.36 17.05
CA GLY A 114 -3.90 6.08 16.42
C GLY A 114 -3.80 5.54 14.98
N VAL A 115 -2.58 5.31 14.47
CA VAL A 115 -2.31 4.70 13.18
C VAL A 115 -2.34 3.19 13.34
N LYS A 116 -3.32 2.53 12.74
CA LYS A 116 -3.57 1.10 12.98
C LYS A 116 -3.08 0.25 11.82
N LEU A 117 -2.46 -0.88 12.13
CA LEU A 117 -2.19 -1.90 11.12
C LEU A 117 -3.51 -2.36 10.49
N TYR A 118 -3.59 -2.28 9.17
CA TYR A 118 -4.77 -2.57 8.38
C TYR A 118 -4.60 -3.87 7.59
N LYS A 119 -3.45 -4.03 6.91
CA LYS A 119 -3.08 -5.28 6.23
C LYS A 119 -1.62 -5.63 6.46
N GLN A 120 -1.33 -6.93 6.39
CA GLN A 120 0.02 -7.45 6.37
C GLN A 120 0.10 -8.58 5.34
N TYR A 121 1.06 -8.47 4.43
CA TYR A 121 1.28 -9.43 3.36
C TYR A 121 2.52 -10.26 3.68
N GLU A 122 2.34 -11.58 3.63
CA GLU A 122 3.35 -12.55 3.99
C GLU A 122 3.57 -13.55 2.86
N MET A 123 4.84 -13.83 2.57
CA MET A 123 5.28 -14.85 1.63
C MET A 123 6.50 -15.55 2.19
N ASP A 124 6.51 -16.89 2.15
CA ASP A 124 7.60 -17.72 2.70
C ASP A 124 7.97 -17.37 4.16
N GLY A 125 6.98 -17.00 4.97
CA GLY A 125 7.17 -16.63 6.38
C GLY A 125 7.80 -15.25 6.61
N LYS A 126 7.94 -14.42 5.57
CA LYS A 126 8.43 -13.04 5.67
C LYS A 126 7.32 -12.04 5.37
N ILE A 127 7.28 -10.96 6.13
CA ILE A 127 6.45 -9.79 5.85
C ILE A 127 7.14 -8.94 4.79
N TYR A 128 6.49 -8.69 3.66
CA TYR A 128 7.04 -7.85 2.58
C TYR A 128 6.25 -6.58 2.30
N GLU A 129 5.04 -6.47 2.85
CA GLU A 129 4.21 -5.26 2.75
C GLU A 129 3.32 -5.14 3.99
N GLN A 130 3.13 -3.92 4.49
CA GLN A 130 2.15 -3.61 5.52
C GLN A 130 1.38 -2.33 5.18
N ALA A 131 0.06 -2.40 5.23
CA ALA A 131 -0.83 -1.26 5.07
C ALA A 131 -1.30 -0.77 6.44
N PHE A 132 -1.33 0.54 6.66
CA PHE A 132 -1.81 1.18 7.88
C PHE A 132 -2.99 2.12 7.59
N HIS A 133 -3.76 2.45 8.61
CA HIS A 133 -4.95 3.28 8.50
C HIS A 133 -5.01 4.37 9.57
N LEU A 134 -5.31 5.61 9.15
CA LEU A 134 -5.59 6.77 10.01
C LEU A 134 -6.77 7.57 9.43
N HIS A 135 -7.85 7.79 10.18
CA HIS A 135 -8.96 8.67 9.75
C HIS A 135 -9.55 8.39 8.35
N GLY A 136 -9.50 7.15 7.86
CA GLY A 136 -9.96 6.77 6.51
C GLY A 136 -8.90 6.89 5.43
N LEU A 137 -7.68 7.37 5.74
CA LEU A 137 -6.50 7.33 4.89
C LEU A 137 -5.75 6.01 5.09
N HIS A 138 -5.26 5.43 3.99
CA HIS A 138 -4.32 4.31 4.03
C HIS A 138 -2.89 4.77 3.69
N ILE A 139 -1.90 4.04 4.20
CA ILE A 139 -0.51 4.15 3.76
C ILE A 139 0.10 2.76 3.69
N ASP A 140 0.76 2.46 2.58
CA ASP A 140 1.41 1.19 2.33
C ASP A 140 2.92 1.34 2.53
N ILE A 141 3.50 0.41 3.30
CA ILE A 141 4.93 0.25 3.50
C ILE A 141 5.39 -0.94 2.66
N PHE A 142 6.16 -0.65 1.61
CA PHE A 142 6.85 -1.65 0.81
C PHE A 142 8.23 -1.92 1.38
N TYR A 143 8.52 -3.18 1.69
CA TYR A 143 9.85 -3.59 2.17
C TYR A 143 10.72 -4.00 0.97
N TYR A 144 11.87 -3.35 0.82
CA TYR A 144 12.81 -3.55 -0.27
C TYR A 144 14.05 -4.33 0.16
N TRP A 145 14.58 -5.12 -0.76
CA TRP A 145 15.86 -5.80 -0.63
C TRP A 145 16.85 -5.27 -1.66
N LYS A 146 18.12 -5.27 -1.29
CA LYS A 146 19.22 -4.92 -2.20
C LYS A 146 19.64 -6.14 -3.02
N ALA A 147 19.94 -5.90 -4.29
CA ALA A 147 20.63 -6.80 -5.18
C ALA A 147 21.97 -6.18 -5.61
N GLU A 148 22.69 -6.84 -6.53
CA GLU A 148 23.93 -6.30 -7.10
C GLU A 148 23.65 -5.14 -8.06
N ASN A 149 24.69 -4.34 -8.36
CA ASN A 149 24.67 -3.27 -9.36
C ASN A 149 23.59 -2.19 -9.12
N ASP A 150 23.45 -1.73 -7.87
CA ASP A 150 22.52 -0.68 -7.45
C ASP A 150 21.06 -1.00 -7.81
N ILE A 151 20.70 -2.28 -7.85
CA ILE A 151 19.32 -2.73 -8.01
C ILE A 151 18.71 -2.97 -6.63
N ILE A 152 17.49 -2.49 -6.44
CA ILE A 152 16.62 -2.89 -5.34
C ILE A 152 15.37 -3.56 -5.89
N TRP A 153 14.71 -4.33 -5.03
CA TRP A 153 13.46 -4.97 -5.40
C TRP A 153 12.53 -5.12 -4.20
N CYS A 154 11.24 -5.09 -4.46
CA CYS A 154 10.18 -5.38 -3.50
C CYS A 154 9.18 -6.36 -4.13
N TYR A 155 8.20 -6.77 -3.33
CA TYR A 155 7.02 -7.46 -3.83
C TYR A 155 5.82 -6.53 -3.77
N PHE A 156 4.95 -6.66 -4.77
CA PHE A 156 3.66 -5.99 -4.83
C PHE A 156 2.59 -7.04 -5.14
N SER A 157 1.44 -6.92 -4.46
CA SER A 157 0.36 -7.89 -4.59
C SER A 157 -0.98 -7.28 -4.95
N GLU A 158 -1.64 -7.93 -5.90
CA GLU A 158 -2.98 -7.57 -6.35
C GLU A 158 -3.98 -8.68 -6.06
N ILE A 159 -5.24 -8.30 -5.98
CA ILE A 159 -6.34 -9.26 -5.87
C ILE A 159 -6.34 -10.17 -7.10
N GLY A 160 -6.34 -11.49 -6.89
CA GLY A 160 -6.49 -12.47 -7.95
C GLY A 160 -7.94 -12.85 -8.25
N PHE A 161 -8.12 -13.79 -9.17
CA PHE A 161 -9.45 -14.22 -9.63
C PHE A 161 -10.19 -15.07 -8.59
N GLU A 162 -9.46 -15.90 -7.86
CA GLU A 162 -10.00 -16.88 -6.92
C GLU A 162 -9.51 -16.55 -5.50
N MET A 163 -10.25 -15.65 -4.84
CA MET A 163 -9.95 -15.25 -3.48
C MET A 163 -10.63 -16.17 -2.46
N GLU A 164 -9.88 -16.57 -1.45
CA GLU A 164 -10.38 -17.35 -0.30
C GLU A 164 -10.19 -16.56 1.00
N PHE A 165 -11.13 -16.73 1.94
CA PHE A 165 -11.15 -15.96 3.18
C PHE A 165 -11.41 -16.86 4.40
N GLU A 166 -10.64 -16.65 5.47
CA GLU A 166 -10.75 -17.37 6.74
C GLU A 166 -10.80 -16.37 7.91
N ASN A 167 -11.84 -16.45 8.75
CA ASN A 167 -12.04 -15.53 9.87
C ASN A 167 -11.23 -15.93 11.11
N HIS A 168 -10.51 -14.97 11.69
CA HIS A 168 -9.93 -15.06 13.03
C HIS A 168 -10.51 -13.97 13.95
N PRO A 169 -10.27 -14.04 15.28
CA PRO A 169 -10.84 -13.06 16.22
C PRO A 169 -10.47 -11.60 15.94
N THR A 170 -9.23 -11.34 15.49
CA THR A 170 -8.68 -9.98 15.33
C THR A 170 -8.32 -9.61 13.90
N TYR A 171 -8.30 -10.57 12.99
CA TYR A 171 -8.01 -10.38 11.57
C TYR A 171 -8.77 -11.40 10.73
N GLN A 172 -8.80 -11.20 9.42
CA GLN A 172 -9.21 -12.22 8.46
C GLN A 172 -8.03 -12.55 7.57
N ILE A 173 -7.79 -13.83 7.35
CA ILE A 173 -6.84 -14.28 6.35
C ILE A 173 -7.49 -14.23 4.97
N ALA A 174 -6.78 -13.69 4.00
CA ALA A 174 -7.13 -13.70 2.59
C ALA A 174 -6.02 -14.38 1.78
N ARG A 175 -6.42 -15.25 0.84
CA ARG A 175 -5.54 -15.99 -0.09
C ARG A 175 -6.01 -15.77 -1.52
N GLY A 176 -5.13 -16.08 -2.48
CA GLY A 176 -5.42 -15.92 -3.91
C GLY A 176 -4.95 -14.59 -4.49
N TYR A 177 -4.10 -13.85 -3.77
CA TYR A 177 -3.41 -12.68 -4.34
C TYR A 177 -2.43 -13.12 -5.43
N ARG A 178 -2.30 -12.29 -6.47
CA ARG A 178 -1.25 -12.39 -7.49
C ARG A 178 -0.12 -11.48 -7.05
N THR A 179 1.12 -11.97 -7.12
CA THR A 179 2.27 -11.22 -6.63
C THR A 179 3.29 -11.06 -7.75
N SER A 180 3.85 -9.88 -7.83
CA SER A 180 4.95 -9.55 -8.73
C SER A 180 6.14 -9.07 -7.91
N LYS A 181 7.33 -9.40 -8.38
CA LYS A 181 8.59 -8.79 -7.95
C LYS A 181 8.81 -7.56 -8.82
N VAL A 182 9.02 -6.42 -8.20
CA VAL A 182 9.33 -5.16 -8.89
C VAL A 182 10.81 -4.88 -8.70
N THR A 183 11.51 -4.48 -9.74
CA THR A 183 12.94 -4.16 -9.69
C THR A 183 13.19 -2.72 -10.13
N SER A 184 14.05 -1.99 -9.43
CA SER A 184 14.35 -0.59 -9.78
C SER A 184 15.82 -0.28 -9.56
N TYR A 185 16.36 0.61 -10.39
CA TYR A 185 17.67 1.18 -10.18
C TYR A 185 17.61 2.19 -9.01
N PHE A 186 18.58 2.14 -8.10
CA PHE A 186 18.56 2.92 -6.87
C PHE A 186 19.99 3.23 -6.39
N THR A 187 20.37 4.51 -6.44
CA THR A 187 21.74 4.94 -6.11
C THR A 187 21.90 5.41 -4.67
N GLY A 188 20.81 5.62 -3.95
CA GLY A 188 20.82 6.18 -2.61
C GLY A 188 19.59 7.00 -2.31
N LEU A 189 19.63 7.72 -1.20
CA LEU A 189 18.57 8.62 -0.77
C LEU A 189 19.06 10.06 -0.74
N MET A 190 18.21 10.99 -1.13
CA MET A 190 18.41 12.42 -0.97
C MET A 190 17.27 13.03 -0.15
N ASP A 191 17.54 14.16 0.50
CA ASP A 191 16.49 14.98 1.13
C ASP A 191 15.73 15.78 0.06
N TYR A 192 14.41 15.78 0.16
CA TYR A 192 13.51 16.51 -0.75
C TYR A 192 12.41 17.21 0.06
N GLU A 193 12.18 18.49 -0.25
CA GLU A 193 11.11 19.26 0.37
C GLU A 193 9.76 18.89 -0.25
N PHE A 194 8.83 18.43 0.58
CA PHE A 194 7.46 18.16 0.19
C PHE A 194 6.50 18.74 1.21
N LYS A 195 5.63 19.66 0.76
CA LYS A 195 4.62 20.34 1.57
C LYS A 195 5.17 20.96 2.87
N GLY A 196 6.37 21.55 2.80
CA GLY A 196 7.02 22.27 3.90
C GLY A 196 7.85 21.39 4.85
N GLU A 197 8.03 20.11 4.56
CA GLU A 197 8.87 19.20 5.34
C GLU A 197 9.84 18.42 4.48
N MET A 198 10.97 18.04 5.07
CA MET A 198 11.98 17.22 4.40
C MET A 198 11.66 15.74 4.54
N PHE A 199 11.60 15.03 3.41
CA PHE A 199 11.50 13.58 3.33
C PHE A 199 12.64 13.01 2.48
N LYS A 200 12.95 11.73 2.67
CA LYS A 200 13.84 11.03 1.75
C LYS A 200 13.08 10.65 0.47
N ILE A 201 13.78 10.73 -0.64
CA ILE A 201 13.39 10.15 -1.93
C ILE A 201 14.61 9.45 -2.54
N PRO A 202 14.44 8.54 -3.53
CA PRO A 202 15.57 8.02 -4.29
C PRO A 202 16.39 9.17 -4.91
N GLU A 203 17.71 9.15 -4.75
CA GLU A 203 18.60 10.19 -5.32
C GLU A 203 18.46 10.26 -6.84
N ASN A 204 18.32 9.10 -7.47
CA ASN A 204 18.04 8.94 -8.88
C ASN A 204 16.52 8.92 -9.19
N TYR A 205 15.68 9.67 -8.45
CA TYR A 205 14.21 9.60 -8.55
C TYR A 205 13.65 9.72 -9.98
N HIS A 206 14.32 10.42 -10.89
CA HIS A 206 13.93 10.46 -12.30
C HIS A 206 13.97 9.07 -12.93
N GLN A 207 15.09 8.35 -12.81
CA GLN A 207 15.22 6.99 -13.33
C GLN A 207 14.30 6.04 -12.56
N TYR A 208 14.23 6.17 -11.24
CA TYR A 208 13.34 5.36 -10.41
C TYR A 208 11.86 5.47 -10.82
N LEU A 209 11.38 6.68 -11.12
CA LEU A 209 10.03 6.90 -11.62
C LEU A 209 9.85 6.40 -13.06
N ILE A 210 10.89 6.47 -13.90
CA ILE A 210 10.87 5.87 -15.25
C ILE A 210 10.75 4.35 -15.15
N ASP A 211 11.46 3.70 -14.23
CA ASP A 211 11.40 2.24 -14.05
C ASP A 211 9.96 1.80 -13.70
N ASN A 212 9.27 2.57 -12.85
CA ASN A 212 7.94 2.21 -12.33
C ASN A 212 6.76 2.71 -13.19
N TYR A 213 6.92 3.82 -13.92
CA TYR A 213 5.81 4.48 -14.65
C TYR A 213 6.12 4.74 -16.14
N GLY A 214 7.32 4.38 -16.60
CA GLY A 214 7.77 4.62 -17.95
C GLY A 214 8.30 6.04 -18.21
N PRO A 215 8.87 6.28 -19.41
CA PRO A 215 9.53 7.55 -19.76
C PRO A 215 8.57 8.76 -19.77
N THR A 216 7.26 8.52 -19.82
CA THR A 216 6.22 9.55 -19.86
C THR A 216 5.60 9.83 -18.50
N TYR A 217 6.17 9.39 -17.37
CA TYR A 217 5.58 9.49 -16.04
C TYR A 217 5.13 10.91 -15.62
N MET A 218 5.77 11.95 -16.19
CA MET A 218 5.40 13.36 -15.98
C MET A 218 4.09 13.78 -16.66
N GLN A 219 3.55 12.93 -17.55
CA GLN A 219 2.27 13.11 -18.20
C GLN A 219 1.24 12.21 -17.52
N LYS A 220 0.01 12.73 -17.34
CA LYS A 220 -1.09 11.92 -16.81
C LYS A 220 -1.53 10.91 -17.87
N ASP A 221 -1.52 9.63 -17.52
CA ASP A 221 -2.09 8.56 -18.32
C ASP A 221 -3.34 8.01 -17.61
N GLU A 222 -4.50 8.13 -18.24
CA GLU A 222 -5.78 7.66 -17.69
C GLU A 222 -5.99 6.15 -17.87
N ASN A 223 -5.15 5.49 -18.66
CA ASN A 223 -5.21 4.05 -18.92
C ASN A 223 -4.14 3.26 -18.16
N TRP A 224 -3.36 3.92 -17.30
CA TRP A 224 -2.29 3.29 -16.55
C TRP A 224 -2.82 2.22 -15.57
N ASN A 225 -2.16 1.06 -15.53
CA ASN A 225 -2.51 -0.09 -14.69
C ASN A 225 -1.28 -0.64 -13.95
N ALA A 226 -1.33 -0.73 -12.61
CA ALA A 226 -0.19 -1.12 -11.77
C ALA A 226 0.38 -2.51 -12.04
N GLY A 227 -0.47 -3.46 -12.39
CA GLY A 227 -0.05 -4.84 -12.63
C GLY A 227 0.36 -5.14 -14.07
N GLU A 228 0.20 -4.19 -14.99
CA GLU A 228 0.34 -4.43 -16.44
C GLU A 228 1.17 -3.38 -17.18
N SER A 229 1.17 -2.13 -16.73
CA SER A 229 1.87 -1.03 -17.40
C SER A 229 3.37 -0.94 -17.10
N PRO A 230 3.86 -1.22 -15.87
CA PRO A 230 5.30 -1.18 -15.61
C PRO A 230 6.03 -2.34 -16.30
N ASP A 231 7.17 -2.05 -16.93
CA ASP A 231 8.00 -3.06 -17.61
C ASP A 231 8.98 -3.77 -16.65
N ASN A 232 9.07 -3.30 -15.41
CA ASN A 232 10.05 -3.75 -14.42
C ASN A 232 9.51 -4.81 -13.44
N ILE A 233 8.41 -5.47 -13.81
CA ILE A 233 7.71 -6.46 -12.98
C ILE A 233 7.90 -7.89 -13.50
N GLU A 234 8.17 -8.80 -12.58
CA GLU A 234 8.25 -10.23 -12.83
C GLU A 234 7.20 -10.94 -11.97
N ARG A 235 6.28 -11.69 -12.60
CA ARG A 235 5.25 -12.41 -11.85
C ARG A 235 5.85 -13.58 -11.06
N ILE A 236 5.48 -13.67 -9.79
CA ILE A 236 5.92 -14.73 -8.88
C ILE A 236 4.76 -15.68 -8.59
N ASP A 237 4.98 -16.96 -8.83
CA ASP A 237 4.00 -18.02 -8.52
C ASP A 237 4.29 -18.63 -7.15
N LYS A 238 4.03 -17.83 -6.11
CA LYS A 238 4.17 -18.25 -4.71
C LYS A 238 2.91 -17.92 -3.93
N PRO A 239 2.51 -18.79 -2.99
CA PRO A 239 1.34 -18.53 -2.16
C PRO A 239 1.61 -17.35 -1.24
N VAL A 240 0.72 -16.36 -1.28
CA VAL A 240 0.70 -15.22 -0.38
C VAL A 240 -0.43 -15.36 0.63
N ILE A 241 -0.11 -15.00 1.87
CA ILE A 241 -1.07 -14.88 2.95
C ILE A 241 -1.21 -13.40 3.28
N VAL A 242 -2.43 -12.88 3.20
CA VAL A 242 -2.73 -11.50 3.61
C VAL A 242 -3.58 -11.54 4.87
N LYS A 243 -3.11 -10.90 5.94
CA LYS A 243 -3.89 -10.70 7.16
C LYS A 243 -4.56 -9.33 7.09
N GLU A 244 -5.88 -9.30 7.05
CA GLU A 244 -6.69 -8.07 7.06
C GLU A 244 -7.30 -7.80 8.45
N TYR A 245 -6.69 -6.89 9.20
CA TYR A 245 -7.04 -6.60 10.60
C TYR A 245 -8.41 -5.92 10.73
N ILE A 246 -9.11 -6.16 11.84
CA ILE A 246 -10.52 -5.77 12.09
C ILE A 246 -10.60 -4.50 12.94
#